data_AF-A0A420MGI8-F1
#
_entry.id   AF-A0A420MGI8-F1
#
_cell.length_a   1.000
_cell.length_b   1.000
_cell.length_c   1.000
_cell.angle_alpha   90.00
_cell.angle_beta   90.00
_cell.angle_gamma   90.00
#
_symmetry.space_group_name_H-M   'P 1'
#
loop_
_entity.id
_entity.type
_entity.pdbx_description
1 polymer ?
#
loop_
_entity_poly.entity_id
_entity_poly.type
_entity_poly.pdbx_seq_one_letter_code
_entity_poly.pdbx_strand_id
1 'polypeptide(L)'
;MRKLLDAFGRKLIIIIDPHFKNTNGYNIVLKFNDITIRTKDDDIFEGHCWPGASHWIDCFNPASIYWWNGLFDYTFFKGTMENTVVWKDMNEPSVFNGPEIIMPKDNLRFGGWEHRDLHDLNGMMFHNATYHAMMTRKEGSQRYGATLPGGNQAS
;
A
#
# COMPACT_ATOMS: atom_id res chain seq x y z
N MET A 1 -20.83 3.00 14.32
CA MET A 1 -19.51 3.59 14.60
C MET A 1 -19.25 4.88 13.81
N ARG A 2 -18.93 4.84 12.50
CA ARG A 2 -18.50 6.05 11.76
C ARG A 2 -19.50 7.21 11.75
N LYS A 3 -20.80 6.95 11.57
CA LYS A 3 -21.87 7.97 11.68
C LYS A 3 -21.92 8.64 13.06
N LEU A 4 -21.64 7.88 14.12
CA LEU A 4 -21.60 8.42 15.49
C LEU A 4 -20.39 9.34 15.67
N LEU A 5 -19.22 8.98 15.13
CA LEU A 5 -18.05 9.87 15.13
C LEU A 5 -18.34 11.16 14.36
N ASP A 6 -18.98 11.04 13.19
CA ASP A 6 -19.30 12.16 12.33
C ASP A 6 -20.29 13.16 12.96
N ALA A 7 -21.26 12.66 13.73
CA ALA A 7 -22.21 13.49 14.48
C ALA A 7 -21.52 14.45 15.49
N PHE A 8 -20.27 14.15 15.88
CA PHE A 8 -19.44 15.01 16.72
C PHE A 8 -18.24 15.61 15.97
N GLY A 9 -18.25 15.61 14.64
CA GLY A 9 -17.17 16.13 13.80
C GLY A 9 -15.86 15.32 13.87
N ARG A 10 -15.88 14.10 14.43
CA ARG A 10 -14.70 13.25 14.58
C ARG A 10 -14.48 12.37 13.35
N LYS A 11 -13.21 12.00 13.13
CA LYS A 11 -12.77 11.15 12.03
C LYS A 11 -12.31 9.78 12.55
N LEU A 12 -12.35 8.77 11.69
CA LEU A 12 -11.82 7.42 11.95
C LEU A 12 -10.53 7.25 11.15
N ILE A 13 -9.45 6.79 11.79
CA ILE A 13 -8.22 6.37 11.12
C ILE A 13 -8.17 4.85 11.09
N ILE A 14 -7.92 4.26 9.92
CA ILE A 14 -7.71 2.82 9.75
C ILE A 14 -6.30 2.55 9.22
N ILE A 15 -5.67 1.49 9.70
CA ILE A 15 -4.34 1.08 9.24
C ILE A 15 -4.45 0.23 7.97
N ILE A 16 -3.57 0.48 6.99
CA ILE A 16 -3.43 -0.30 5.76
C ILE A 16 -1.95 -0.35 5.38
N ASP A 17 -1.43 -1.57 5.30
CA ASP A 17 -0.02 -1.85 5.03
C ASP A 17 0.16 -2.37 3.60
N PRO A 18 1.38 -2.32 3.02
CA PRO A 18 1.62 -2.75 1.64
C PRO A 18 1.70 -4.27 1.45
N HIS A 19 1.64 -5.04 2.53
CA HIS A 19 1.75 -6.49 2.51
C HIS A 19 0.38 -7.17 2.57
N PHE A 20 0.15 -8.12 1.67
CA PHE A 20 -1.11 -8.81 1.54
C PHE A 20 -0.93 -10.29 1.84
N LYS A 21 -1.80 -10.81 2.69
CA LYS A 21 -1.80 -12.21 3.11
C LYS A 21 -1.85 -13.19 1.92
N ASN A 22 -0.82 -14.01 1.76
CA ASN A 22 -0.83 -15.12 0.81
C ASN A 22 -1.75 -16.24 1.35
N THR A 23 -3.02 -16.18 0.98
CA THR A 23 -4.01 -17.20 1.28
C THR A 23 -4.95 -17.40 0.09
N ASN A 24 -5.51 -18.60 -0.02
CA ASN A 24 -6.40 -18.96 -1.11
C ASN A 24 -7.60 -17.99 -1.17
N GLY A 25 -7.82 -17.37 -2.32
CA GLY A 25 -8.95 -16.47 -2.59
C GLY A 25 -8.75 -14.99 -2.24
N TYR A 26 -7.76 -14.61 -1.43
CA TYR A 26 -7.57 -13.20 -1.02
C TYR A 26 -6.66 -12.41 -1.98
N ASN A 27 -5.57 -13.04 -2.45
CA ASN A 27 -4.53 -12.37 -3.26
C ASN A 27 -4.55 -12.75 -4.74
N ILE A 28 -5.56 -13.50 -5.19
CA ILE A 28 -5.63 -13.95 -6.58
C ILE A 28 -5.56 -12.77 -7.55
N VAL A 29 -6.19 -11.65 -7.17
CA VAL A 29 -6.22 -10.41 -7.96
C VAL A 29 -4.83 -9.77 -8.09
N LEU A 30 -4.00 -9.81 -7.04
CA LEU A 30 -2.63 -9.29 -7.09
C LEU A 30 -1.75 -10.11 -8.04
N LYS A 31 -1.85 -11.44 -7.94
CA LYS A 31 -1.04 -12.38 -8.73
C LYS A 31 -1.34 -12.29 -10.23
N PHE A 32 -2.59 -12.01 -10.61
CA PHE A 32 -3.00 -11.91 -12.01
C PHE A 32 -2.74 -10.55 -12.66
N ASN A 33 -2.48 -9.50 -11.86
CA ASN A 33 -2.33 -8.15 -12.37
C ASN A 33 -0.87 -7.72 -12.60
N ASP A 34 0.12 -8.58 -12.31
CA ASP A 34 1.54 -8.27 -12.47
C ASP A 34 1.98 -6.97 -11.73
N ILE A 35 1.43 -6.81 -10.53
CA ILE A 35 1.61 -5.62 -9.66
C ILE A 35 2.32 -5.96 -8.35
N THR A 36 2.84 -7.18 -8.24
CA THR A 36 3.61 -7.64 -7.06
C THR A 36 5.09 -7.54 -7.32
N ILE A 37 5.85 -7.27 -6.28
CA ILE A 37 7.32 -7.30 -6.32
C ILE A 37 7.81 -8.72 -6.66
N ARG A 38 8.91 -8.80 -7.41
CA ARG A 38 9.46 -10.05 -7.93
C ARG A 38 10.80 -10.38 -7.26
N THR A 39 11.16 -11.66 -7.21
CA THR A 39 12.50 -12.12 -6.82
C THR A 39 13.49 -11.85 -7.96
N LYS A 40 14.79 -12.06 -7.71
CA LYS A 40 15.84 -11.99 -8.75
C LYS A 40 15.63 -12.97 -9.90
N ASP A 41 14.96 -14.09 -9.64
CA ASP A 41 14.69 -15.16 -10.59
C ASP A 41 13.36 -14.93 -11.33
N ASP A 42 12.77 -13.74 -11.13
CA ASP A 42 11.49 -13.33 -11.67
C ASP A 42 10.33 -14.25 -11.24
N ASP A 43 10.31 -14.64 -9.96
CA ASP A 43 9.13 -15.22 -9.31
C ASP A 43 8.42 -14.16 -8.47
N ILE A 44 7.16 -14.39 -8.07
CA ILE A 44 6.48 -13.49 -7.11
C ILE A 44 7.21 -13.57 -5.77
N PHE A 45 7.63 -12.41 -5.24
CA PHE A 45 8.28 -12.37 -3.94
C PHE A 45 7.30 -12.73 -2.82
N GLU A 46 7.72 -13.65 -1.95
CA GLU A 46 7.04 -14.01 -0.71
C GLU A 46 7.94 -13.77 0.49
N GLY A 47 7.34 -13.23 1.55
CA GLY A 47 7.97 -13.00 2.84
C GLY A 47 6.94 -13.04 3.96
N HIS A 48 7.39 -12.86 5.19
CA HIS A 48 6.52 -12.87 6.38
C HIS A 48 6.32 -11.46 6.93
N CYS A 49 5.07 -11.14 7.26
CA CYS A 49 4.72 -9.96 8.06
C CYS A 49 3.55 -10.30 9.00
N TRP A 50 2.77 -9.31 9.45
CA TRP A 50 1.65 -9.52 10.38
C TRP A 50 0.68 -10.64 9.99
N PRO A 51 0.29 -10.83 8.72
CA PRO A 51 -0.65 -11.89 8.36
C PRO A 51 0.02 -13.24 8.06
N GLY A 52 1.33 -13.38 8.31
CA GLY A 52 2.16 -14.53 7.93
C GLY A 52 2.73 -14.38 6.53
N ALA A 53 2.75 -15.47 5.74
CA ALA A 53 3.15 -15.46 4.34
C ALA A 53 2.39 -14.37 3.58
N SER A 54 3.12 -13.52 2.87
CA SER A 54 2.61 -12.28 2.27
C SER A 54 3.31 -11.95 0.96
N HIS A 55 2.62 -11.19 0.11
CA HIS A 55 3.18 -10.52 -1.06
C HIS A 55 3.08 -9.00 -0.88
N TRP A 56 3.95 -8.25 -1.54
CA TRP A 56 3.97 -6.80 -1.47
C TRP A 56 3.59 -6.21 -2.83
N ILE A 57 2.75 -5.17 -2.80
CA ILE A 57 2.44 -4.37 -3.99
C ILE A 57 3.67 -3.57 -4.43
N ASP A 58 3.92 -3.53 -5.74
CA ASP A 58 4.96 -2.70 -6.32
C ASP A 58 4.39 -1.34 -6.77
N CYS A 59 4.42 -0.34 -5.88
CA CYS A 59 3.94 1.00 -6.21
C CYS A 59 4.80 1.79 -7.20
N PHE A 60 5.91 1.25 -7.71
CA PHE A 60 6.62 1.83 -8.87
C PHE A 60 5.94 1.48 -10.20
N ASN A 61 5.13 0.42 -10.24
CA ASN A 61 4.32 0.08 -11.40
C ASN A 61 3.06 0.97 -11.44
N PRO A 62 2.83 1.77 -12.51
CA PRO A 62 1.62 2.56 -12.66
C PRO A 62 0.32 1.74 -12.62
N ALA A 63 0.36 0.48 -13.07
CA ALA A 63 -0.78 -0.44 -12.98
C ALA A 63 -1.15 -0.75 -11.52
N SER A 64 -0.14 -0.85 -10.63
CA SER A 64 -0.36 -1.02 -9.18
C SER A 64 -1.11 0.17 -8.60
N ILE A 65 -0.77 1.39 -9.02
CA ILE A 65 -1.44 2.61 -8.54
C ILE A 65 -2.90 2.62 -9.01
N TYR A 66 -3.16 2.28 -10.28
CA TYR A 66 -4.53 2.22 -10.80
C TYR A 66 -5.37 1.18 -10.04
N TRP A 67 -4.80 -0.01 -9.84
CA TRP A 67 -5.46 -1.08 -9.09
C TRP A 67 -5.71 -0.67 -7.63
N TRP A 68 -4.70 -0.12 -6.95
CA TRP A 68 -4.79 0.35 -5.58
C TRP A 68 -5.88 1.40 -5.40
N ASN A 69 -5.96 2.38 -6.31
CA ASN A 69 -7.00 3.40 -6.30
C ASN A 69 -8.42 2.81 -6.34
N GLY A 70 -8.62 1.76 -7.15
CA GLY A 70 -9.90 1.06 -7.25
C GLY A 70 -10.36 0.44 -5.93
N LEU A 71 -9.42 0.05 -5.05
CA LEU A 71 -9.76 -0.56 -3.76
C LEU A 71 -10.37 0.42 -2.76
N PHE A 72 -10.17 1.74 -2.92
CA PHE A 72 -10.62 2.75 -1.95
C PHE A 72 -11.98 3.36 -2.26
N ASP A 73 -12.56 3.01 -3.41
CA ASP A 73 -13.94 3.36 -3.75
C ASP A 73 -14.89 2.85 -2.67
N TYR A 74 -15.88 3.66 -2.26
CA TYR A 74 -16.78 3.27 -1.16
C TYR A 74 -17.64 2.03 -1.48
N THR A 75 -17.85 1.74 -2.75
CA THR A 75 -18.53 0.52 -3.19
C THR A 75 -17.63 -0.71 -3.09
N PHE A 76 -16.31 -0.57 -3.16
CA PHE A 76 -15.36 -1.65 -2.94
C PHE A 76 -14.93 -1.76 -1.47
N PHE A 77 -14.48 -0.65 -0.87
CA PHE A 77 -14.04 -0.57 0.52
C PHE A 77 -15.23 -0.45 1.49
N LYS A 78 -16.02 -1.51 1.55
CA LYS A 78 -17.21 -1.59 2.39
C LYS A 78 -16.87 -1.26 3.84
N GLY A 79 -17.75 -0.50 4.49
CA GLY A 79 -17.55 -0.08 5.86
C GLY A 79 -16.62 1.13 6.01
N THR A 80 -16.28 1.84 4.95
CA THR A 80 -15.66 3.17 5.03
C THR A 80 -16.65 4.28 4.61
N MET A 81 -16.37 5.53 4.95
CA MET A 81 -17.12 6.71 4.50
C MET A 81 -16.22 7.95 4.46
N GLU A 82 -16.77 9.12 4.13
CA GLU A 82 -16.02 10.39 3.99
C GLU A 82 -15.19 10.77 5.23
N ASN A 83 -15.65 10.41 6.44
CA ASN A 83 -14.90 10.67 7.66
C ASN A 83 -13.85 9.59 8.01
N THR A 84 -13.55 8.67 7.09
CA THR A 84 -12.53 7.62 7.25
C THR A 84 -11.26 7.99 6.51
N VAL A 85 -10.14 8.09 7.22
CA VAL A 85 -8.78 8.32 6.69
C VAL A 85 -7.88 7.13 6.98
N VAL A 86 -6.71 7.08 6.32
CA VAL A 86 -5.84 5.91 6.32
C VAL A 86 -4.51 6.24 7.00
N TRP A 87 -4.02 5.34 7.83
CA TRP A 87 -2.64 5.26 8.28
C TRP A 87 -1.94 4.17 7.47
N LYS A 88 -0.75 4.48 6.98
CA LYS A 88 0.12 3.57 6.23
C LYS A 88 1.27 3.24 7.16
N ASP A 89 1.52 1.97 7.38
CA ASP A 89 2.61 1.48 8.23
C ASP A 89 3.41 0.41 7.49
N MET A 90 4.54 -0.02 8.06
CA MET A 90 5.35 -1.14 7.61
C MET A 90 5.83 -0.99 6.14
N ASN A 91 6.00 0.24 5.66
CA ASN A 91 6.19 0.58 4.24
C ASN A 91 7.65 0.81 3.82
N GLU A 92 8.61 0.46 4.67
CA GLU A 92 10.05 0.50 4.37
C GLU A 92 10.46 -0.26 3.09
N PRO A 93 10.02 -1.50 2.78
CA PRO A 93 8.98 -2.34 3.39
C PRO A 93 9.50 -3.30 4.47
N SER A 94 8.80 -3.38 5.59
CA SER A 94 9.11 -4.34 6.65
C SER A 94 8.81 -5.78 6.23
N VAL A 95 9.82 -6.65 6.31
CA VAL A 95 9.75 -8.09 6.02
C VAL A 95 10.40 -8.83 7.19
N PHE A 96 9.61 -9.50 8.02
CA PHE A 96 10.07 -10.07 9.31
C PHE A 96 11.14 -11.15 9.16
N ASN A 97 11.10 -11.91 8.07
CA ASN A 97 12.10 -12.93 7.75
C ASN A 97 13.11 -12.47 6.69
N GLY A 98 13.13 -11.18 6.36
CA GLY A 98 14.08 -10.59 5.43
C GLY A 98 15.38 -10.15 6.11
N PRO A 99 16.46 -9.92 5.34
CA PRO A 99 17.69 -9.34 5.89
C PRO A 99 17.38 -7.97 6.49
N GLU A 100 17.90 -7.68 7.70
CA GLU A 100 17.68 -6.39 8.38
C GLU A 100 16.19 -6.02 8.57
N ILE A 101 15.29 -7.01 8.57
CA ILE A 101 13.82 -6.83 8.64
C ILE A 101 13.28 -6.06 7.42
N ILE A 102 14.01 -6.08 6.31
CA ILE A 102 13.63 -5.44 5.04
C ILE A 102 13.70 -6.44 3.88
N MET A 103 13.30 -5.97 2.71
CA MET A 103 13.29 -6.78 1.50
C MET A 103 14.70 -7.04 0.95
N PRO A 104 14.96 -8.22 0.34
CA PRO A 104 16.23 -8.50 -0.32
C PRO A 104 16.60 -7.46 -1.37
N LYS A 105 17.88 -7.12 -1.43
CA LYS A 105 18.42 -6.06 -2.30
C LYS A 105 18.28 -6.37 -3.80
N ASP A 106 18.26 -7.65 -4.15
CA ASP A 106 18.19 -8.22 -5.51
C ASP A 106 16.76 -8.54 -5.97
N ASN A 107 15.74 -8.21 -5.16
CA ASN A 107 14.37 -8.27 -5.64
C ASN A 107 14.17 -7.29 -6.80
N LEU A 108 13.41 -7.71 -7.81
CA LEU A 108 13.13 -6.92 -9.00
C LEU A 108 11.87 -6.08 -8.79
N ARG A 109 11.97 -4.83 -9.22
CA ARG A 109 10.90 -3.83 -9.25
C ARG A 109 10.48 -3.55 -10.70
N PHE A 110 9.39 -2.83 -10.85
CA PHE A 110 8.89 -2.38 -12.13
C PHE A 110 9.99 -1.74 -13.00
N GLY A 111 10.09 -2.16 -14.25
CA GLY A 111 11.13 -1.70 -15.18
C GLY A 111 12.48 -2.41 -15.05
N GLY A 112 12.59 -3.45 -14.22
CA GLY A 112 13.81 -4.25 -14.06
C GLY A 112 14.84 -3.67 -13.10
N TRP A 113 14.47 -2.64 -12.34
CA TRP A 113 15.32 -2.09 -11.27
C TRP A 113 15.45 -3.07 -10.12
N GLU A 114 16.61 -3.11 -9.47
CA GLU A 114 16.77 -3.86 -8.24
C GLU A 114 16.21 -3.06 -7.05
N HIS A 115 15.79 -3.75 -6.00
CA HIS A 115 15.28 -3.12 -4.79
C HIS A 115 16.31 -2.17 -4.16
N ARG A 116 17.61 -2.48 -4.27
CA ARG A 116 18.70 -1.60 -3.80
C ARG A 116 18.65 -0.20 -4.42
N ASP A 117 18.15 -0.06 -5.64
CA ASP A 117 18.12 1.22 -6.36
C ASP A 117 16.98 2.12 -5.86
N LEU A 118 15.96 1.50 -5.25
CA LEU A 118 14.67 2.13 -4.99
C LEU A 118 14.22 2.03 -3.52
N HIS A 119 15.02 1.42 -2.64
CA HIS A 119 14.65 1.07 -1.26
C HIS A 119 14.04 2.27 -0.52
N ASP A 120 14.77 3.37 -0.43
CA ASP A 120 14.34 4.57 0.33
C ASP A 120 13.11 5.27 -0.29
N LEU A 121 12.83 5.02 -1.57
CA LEU A 121 11.66 5.57 -2.27
C LEU A 121 10.41 4.70 -2.08
N ASN A 122 10.53 3.45 -1.63
CA ASN A 122 9.41 2.50 -1.55
C ASN A 122 8.29 3.03 -0.64
N GLY A 123 8.63 3.51 0.55
CA GLY A 123 7.66 4.06 1.49
C GLY A 123 6.92 5.28 0.94
N MET A 124 7.63 6.16 0.24
CA MET A 124 7.06 7.33 -0.42
C MET A 124 6.10 6.92 -1.54
N MET A 125 6.45 5.92 -2.36
CA MET A 125 5.58 5.45 -3.44
C MET A 125 4.28 4.84 -2.93
N PHE A 126 4.33 4.07 -1.84
CA PHE A 126 3.12 3.56 -1.19
C PHE A 126 2.26 4.67 -0.59
N HIS A 127 2.88 5.68 0.01
CA HIS A 127 2.19 6.87 0.49
C HIS A 127 1.50 7.60 -0.66
N ASN A 128 2.21 7.83 -1.77
CA ASN A 128 1.70 8.51 -2.95
C ASN A 128 0.49 7.79 -3.56
N ALA A 129 0.58 6.47 -3.73
CA ALA A 129 -0.53 5.65 -4.21
C ALA A 129 -1.76 5.79 -3.31
N THR A 130 -1.56 5.71 -1.98
CA THR A 130 -2.67 5.84 -1.01
C THR A 130 -3.24 7.25 -0.97
N TYR A 131 -2.41 8.28 -1.11
CA TYR A 131 -2.86 9.66 -1.22
C TYR A 131 -3.81 9.82 -2.41
N HIS A 132 -3.42 9.36 -3.60
CA HIS A 132 -4.26 9.43 -4.79
C HIS A 132 -5.55 8.64 -4.63
N ALA A 133 -5.48 7.43 -4.08
CA ALA A 133 -6.64 6.59 -3.82
C ALA A 133 -7.67 7.30 -2.93
N MET A 134 -7.18 8.05 -1.93
CA MET A 134 -8.02 8.79 -1.00
C MET A 134 -8.73 9.99 -1.61
N MET A 135 -8.15 10.60 -2.66
CA MET A 135 -8.76 11.70 -3.40
C MET A 135 -9.87 11.22 -4.36
N THR A 136 -9.94 9.93 -4.67
CA THR A 136 -10.73 9.41 -5.80
C THR A 136 -11.88 8.49 -5.44
N ARG A 137 -12.34 8.54 -4.19
CA ARG A 137 -13.20 7.51 -3.59
C ARG A 137 -14.68 7.58 -3.97
N LYS A 138 -15.09 8.67 -4.63
CA LYS A 138 -16.43 8.85 -5.20
C LYS A 138 -16.34 9.04 -6.70
N GLU A 139 -17.34 8.52 -7.41
CA GLU A 139 -17.53 8.70 -8.84
C GLU A 139 -17.51 10.20 -9.21
N GLY A 140 -16.72 10.56 -10.24
CA GLY A 140 -16.53 11.96 -10.67
C GLY A 140 -15.43 12.76 -9.96
N SER A 141 -14.71 12.21 -8.98
CA SER A 141 -13.55 12.88 -8.36
C SER A 141 -12.32 12.80 -9.27
N GLN A 142 -11.67 13.93 -9.56
CA GLN A 142 -10.42 13.94 -10.33
C GLN A 142 -9.28 13.24 -9.57
N ARG A 143 -8.49 12.45 -10.30
CA ARG A 143 -7.54 11.47 -9.77
C ARG A 143 -6.10 11.96 -9.62
N TYR A 144 -5.85 13.08 -8.93
CA TYR A 144 -4.46 13.55 -8.68
C TYR A 144 -4.31 14.31 -7.36
N GLY A 145 -3.14 14.24 -6.73
CA GLY A 145 -2.66 15.25 -5.78
C GLY A 145 -1.30 14.91 -5.14
N ALA A 146 -0.89 15.73 -4.17
CA ALA A 146 0.49 15.96 -3.74
C ALA A 146 0.73 15.73 -2.23
N THR A 147 1.99 15.51 -1.85
CA THR A 147 2.46 15.21 -0.48
C THR A 147 2.95 16.45 0.30
N LEU A 148 2.96 16.36 1.64
CA LEU A 148 3.54 17.33 2.60
C LEU A 148 4.54 16.62 3.54
N PRO A 149 5.60 17.29 4.02
CA PRO A 149 6.58 16.70 4.93
C PRO A 149 6.08 16.66 6.38
N GLY A 150 6.40 15.57 7.08
CA GLY A 150 6.16 15.40 8.52
C GLY A 150 7.46 15.36 9.32
N GLY A 151 7.43 15.93 10.53
CA GLY A 151 8.45 15.77 11.56
C GLY A 151 8.81 17.05 12.31
N ASN A 152 8.08 17.37 13.40
CA ASN A 152 8.61 18.18 14.49
C ASN A 152 8.90 17.22 15.65
N GLN A 153 10.08 17.32 16.27
CA GLN A 153 10.36 16.69 17.56
C GLN A 153 9.76 17.54 18.68
N ALA A 154 9.19 16.91 19.70
CA ALA A 154 8.92 17.52 20.99
C ALA A 154 9.96 16.99 21.99
N SER A 155 11.14 17.63 22.00
CA SER A 155 12.06 17.62 23.14
C SER A 155 11.91 18.93 23.90
#